data_AF-A0A1F3VI02-F1
#
_entry.id   AF-A0A1F3VI02-F1
#
_cell.length_a   1.000
_cell.length_b   1.000
_cell.length_c   1.000
_cell.angle_alpha   90.00
_cell.angle_beta   90.00
_cell.angle_gamma   90.00
#
_symmetry.space_group_name_H-M   'P 1'
#
loop_
_entity.id
_entity.type
_entity.pdbx_description
1 polymer ?
#
loop_
_entity_poly.entity_id
_entity_poly.type
_entity_poly.pdbx_seq_one_letter_code
_entity_poly.pdbx_strand_id
1 'polypeptide(L)'
;MRISSRPIILFCFFVFALFFWQIGNATPFNRSERVLHTESNLNSKTRWILIHKDPQEAIRLLFSTLQKSKIGREIAKQAKAKAGQHGKTLLDVVRPGKTSICDTTLVRRFSKSNPDQVVYESESIVYLDRNLSVINAIVDLAHELTHYIYKTPFNPYKLNFTLKEFIQSTIEGKGGEVEAYIAECGVLYDLFPQEAAQHSNCEKIVDTNSNKFSKKKGIVAFYKIGQQFSEFKGQLKDYGVEAAAFIHLSEEAPMFISSAYDRPYPEAAFLEYRSIMQRACENDFQRLGVMQKSVDSDIGKMREPASISEQFSKQRTFEYMQGSYLRRCSKFINQ
;
A
#
# COMPACT_ATOMS: atom_id res chain seq x y z
N MET A 1 77.51 -47.91 16.25
CA MET A 1 76.67 -47.92 17.46
C MET A 1 75.42 -47.11 17.14
N ARG A 2 74.25 -47.77 17.14
CA ARG A 2 72.88 -47.33 16.74
C ARG A 2 72.72 -46.96 15.24
N ILE A 3 72.20 -47.83 14.34
CA ILE A 3 70.84 -48.44 14.22
C ILE A 3 69.80 -47.32 13.98
N SER A 4 68.96 -47.24 12.93
CA SER A 4 68.35 -48.20 12.00
C SER A 4 67.86 -47.43 10.74
N SER A 5 68.07 -47.87 9.49
CA SER A 5 67.22 -48.80 8.67
C SER A 5 65.78 -48.29 8.45
N ARG A 6 65.16 -48.22 7.25
CA ARG A 6 65.33 -48.92 5.96
C ARG A 6 64.75 -48.12 4.75
N PRO A 7 65.18 -48.44 3.51
CA PRO A 7 64.59 -48.01 2.23
C PRO A 7 63.68 -49.10 1.60
N ILE A 8 62.80 -48.75 0.66
CA ILE A 8 62.25 -49.69 -0.34
C ILE A 8 62.12 -49.00 -1.71
N ILE A 9 62.83 -49.58 -2.67
CA ILE A 9 62.79 -49.43 -4.14
C ILE A 9 61.66 -50.31 -4.69
N LEU A 10 61.05 -49.96 -5.83
CA LEU A 10 60.57 -50.81 -6.95
C LEU A 10 59.60 -49.97 -7.81
N PHE A 11 59.51 -50.01 -9.14
CA PHE A 11 60.22 -50.70 -10.22
C PHE A 11 59.69 -50.12 -11.55
N CYS A 12 60.58 -50.03 -12.55
CA CYS A 12 60.39 -50.24 -13.99
C CYS A 12 59.16 -49.71 -14.78
N PHE A 13 59.47 -48.87 -15.77
CA PHE A 13 59.24 -49.05 -17.22
C PHE A 13 58.00 -49.85 -17.68
N PHE A 14 57.12 -49.20 -18.47
CA PHE A 14 56.67 -49.59 -19.83
C PHE A 14 55.62 -48.55 -20.29
N VAL A 15 55.98 -47.58 -21.15
CA VAL A 15 55.70 -47.59 -22.60
C VAL A 15 54.24 -47.95 -22.92
N PHE A 16 53.40 -46.94 -23.16
CA PHE A 16 52.51 -46.90 -24.33
C PHE A 16 52.14 -45.44 -24.60
N ALA A 17 52.94 -44.79 -25.43
CA ALA A 17 52.47 -43.64 -26.19
C ALA A 17 51.50 -44.19 -27.25
N LEU A 18 50.34 -43.53 -27.40
CA LEU A 18 49.51 -43.38 -28.60
C LEU A 18 48.10 -43.03 -28.12
N PHE A 19 47.75 -41.74 -28.11
CA PHE A 19 46.70 -41.23 -28.98
C PHE A 19 46.64 -39.70 -28.85
N PHE A 20 46.69 -39.07 -30.02
CA PHE A 20 46.62 -37.64 -30.25
C PHE A 20 45.27 -37.06 -29.81
N TRP A 21 45.31 -35.73 -29.65
CA TRP A 21 44.25 -34.77 -29.96
C TRP A 21 43.20 -34.43 -28.90
N GLN A 22 43.46 -33.36 -28.15
CA GLN A 22 42.79 -32.05 -28.28
C GLN A 22 42.90 -31.30 -26.93
N ILE A 23 43.82 -30.34 -26.88
CA ILE A 23 43.80 -29.29 -25.87
C ILE A 23 42.67 -28.35 -26.28
N GLY A 24 41.48 -28.58 -25.71
CA GLY A 24 40.35 -27.67 -25.84
C GLY A 24 40.67 -26.36 -25.14
N ASN A 25 40.69 -25.27 -25.90
CA ASN A 25 40.64 -23.92 -25.38
C ASN A 25 39.40 -23.78 -24.47
N ALA A 26 39.62 -23.61 -23.16
CA ALA A 26 38.59 -23.19 -22.24
C ALA A 26 38.14 -21.78 -22.63
N THR A 27 37.08 -21.71 -23.44
CA THR A 27 36.35 -20.47 -23.68
C THR A 27 35.60 -20.10 -22.40
N PRO A 28 35.63 -18.83 -21.96
CA PRO A 28 34.83 -18.42 -20.82
C PRO A 28 33.36 -18.67 -21.16
N PHE A 29 32.68 -19.40 -20.29
CA PHE A 29 31.28 -19.76 -20.40
C PHE A 29 30.44 -18.47 -20.41
N ASN A 30 30.21 -17.95 -21.61
CA ASN A 30 29.33 -16.83 -21.83
C ASN A 30 27.90 -17.35 -21.64
N ARG A 31 27.36 -17.21 -20.42
CA ARG A 31 25.92 -17.32 -20.17
C ARG A 31 25.24 -16.13 -20.86
N SER A 32 25.16 -16.23 -22.18
CA SER A 32 23.99 -15.76 -22.90
C SER A 32 22.86 -16.69 -22.47
N GLU A 33 22.26 -16.39 -21.31
CA GLU A 33 20.89 -16.79 -21.07
C GLU A 33 20.12 -16.24 -22.26
N ARG A 34 19.76 -17.14 -23.18
CA ARG A 34 18.69 -16.90 -24.12
C ARG A 34 17.48 -16.61 -23.25
N VAL A 35 17.26 -15.33 -22.97
CA VAL A 35 15.96 -14.82 -22.58
C VAL A 35 15.07 -15.24 -23.73
N LEU A 36 14.38 -16.36 -23.53
CA LEU A 36 13.24 -16.72 -24.34
C LEU A 36 12.29 -15.53 -24.20
N HIS A 37 12.39 -14.60 -25.15
CA HIS A 37 11.28 -13.77 -25.58
C HIS A 37 10.24 -14.73 -26.15
N THR A 38 9.68 -15.57 -25.31
CA THR A 38 8.31 -16.01 -25.48
C THR A 38 7.55 -14.73 -25.20
N GLU A 39 7.20 -13.99 -26.26
CA GLU A 39 5.91 -13.34 -26.29
C GLU A 39 4.87 -14.46 -26.08
N SER A 40 4.77 -14.95 -24.84
CA SER A 40 3.61 -15.70 -24.43
C SER A 40 2.50 -14.69 -24.61
N ASN A 41 1.63 -14.96 -25.57
CA ASN A 41 0.30 -14.40 -25.58
C ASN A 41 -0.27 -14.79 -24.21
N LEU A 42 -0.06 -13.92 -23.21
CA LEU A 42 -0.63 -14.04 -21.89
C LEU A 42 -2.12 -14.21 -22.16
N ASN A 43 -2.65 -15.39 -21.85
CA ASN A 43 -4.07 -15.62 -22.02
C ASN A 43 -4.78 -14.64 -21.08
N SER A 44 -5.32 -13.58 -21.67
CA SER A 44 -5.84 -12.41 -20.98
C SER A 44 -6.97 -12.75 -20.01
N LYS A 45 -7.66 -13.87 -20.27
CA LYS A 45 -8.79 -14.36 -19.48
C LYS A 45 -8.39 -15.33 -18.36
N THR A 46 -7.16 -15.85 -18.37
CA THR A 46 -6.67 -16.71 -17.29
C THR A 46 -6.45 -15.91 -16.03
N ARG A 47 -6.70 -16.51 -14.86
CA ARG A 47 -6.35 -15.89 -13.58
C ARG A 47 -4.85 -15.65 -13.50
N TRP A 48 -4.43 -14.45 -13.10
CA TRP A 48 -3.02 -14.08 -13.14
C TRP A 48 -2.14 -14.98 -12.26
N ILE A 49 -2.67 -15.48 -11.14
CA ILE A 49 -1.93 -16.36 -10.23
C ILE A 49 -1.56 -17.70 -10.87
N LEU A 50 -2.19 -18.07 -11.99
CA LEU A 50 -1.97 -19.34 -12.69
C LEU A 50 -0.99 -19.21 -13.86
N ILE A 51 -0.51 -18.01 -14.19
CA ILE A 51 0.43 -17.81 -15.31
C ILE A 51 1.82 -18.36 -14.99
N HIS A 52 2.12 -18.59 -13.71
CA HIS A 52 3.36 -19.21 -13.25
C HIS A 52 3.14 -20.00 -11.96
N LYS A 53 3.98 -21.02 -11.71
CA LYS A 53 3.90 -21.84 -10.48
C LYS A 53 4.32 -21.08 -9.21
N ASP A 54 5.28 -20.19 -9.36
CA ASP A 54 5.72 -19.26 -8.31
C ASP A 54 4.95 -17.92 -8.40
N PRO A 55 4.21 -17.52 -7.35
CA PRO A 55 3.51 -16.23 -7.29
C PRO A 55 4.40 -15.01 -7.52
N GLN A 56 5.68 -15.04 -7.09
CA GLN A 56 6.58 -13.90 -7.31
C GLN A 56 6.92 -13.73 -8.78
N GLU A 57 7.14 -14.83 -9.50
CA GLU A 57 7.34 -14.80 -10.95
C GLU A 57 6.07 -14.36 -11.69
N ALA A 58 4.88 -14.75 -11.22
CA ALA A 58 3.63 -14.23 -11.77
C ALA A 58 3.57 -12.69 -11.62
N ILE A 59 3.92 -12.15 -10.45
CA ILE A 59 4.01 -10.70 -10.23
C ILE A 59 5.08 -10.05 -11.12
N ARG A 60 6.25 -10.67 -11.30
CA ARG A 60 7.30 -10.19 -12.22
C ARG A 60 6.78 -10.06 -13.65
N LEU A 61 5.99 -11.03 -14.12
CA LEU A 61 5.35 -10.98 -15.45
C LEU A 61 4.32 -9.85 -15.57
N LEU A 62 3.54 -9.60 -14.52
CA LEU A 62 2.62 -8.45 -14.46
C LEU A 62 3.39 -7.13 -14.58
N PHE A 63 4.48 -6.97 -13.82
CA PHE A 63 5.33 -5.78 -13.90
C PHE A 63 6.00 -5.61 -15.28
N SER A 64 6.49 -6.70 -15.87
CA SER A 64 7.07 -6.68 -17.21
C SER A 64 6.06 -6.19 -18.25
N THR A 65 4.80 -6.63 -18.12
CA THR A 65 3.72 -6.20 -19.02
C THR A 65 3.31 -4.75 -18.75
N LEU A 66 3.12 -4.37 -17.48
CA LEU A 66 2.81 -3.00 -17.07
C LEU A 66 3.83 -1.99 -17.62
N GLN A 67 5.12 -2.33 -17.61
CA GLN A 67 6.19 -1.47 -18.10
C GLN A 67 6.19 -1.25 -19.64
N LYS A 68 5.38 -2.00 -20.40
CA LYS A 68 5.18 -1.73 -21.82
C LYS A 68 4.37 -0.45 -22.05
N SER A 69 3.48 -0.08 -21.11
CA SER A 69 2.75 1.20 -21.13
C SER A 69 3.69 2.34 -20.72
N LYS A 70 3.48 3.53 -21.30
CA LYS A 70 4.22 4.73 -20.91
C LYS A 70 3.91 5.10 -19.45
N ILE A 71 2.63 5.07 -19.08
CA ILE A 71 2.16 5.36 -17.73
C ILE A 71 2.61 4.26 -16.77
N GLY A 72 2.43 2.99 -17.15
CA GLY A 72 2.82 1.85 -16.32
C GLY A 72 4.32 1.80 -16.03
N ARG A 73 5.17 2.19 -16.99
CA ARG A 73 6.63 2.32 -16.78
C ARG A 73 6.99 3.37 -15.73
N GLU A 74 6.33 4.52 -15.76
CA GLU A 74 6.58 5.59 -14.80
C GLU A 74 6.10 5.21 -13.40
N ILE A 75 4.91 4.58 -13.29
CA ILE A 75 4.40 4.02 -12.04
C ILE A 75 5.40 3.00 -11.46
N ALA A 76 5.83 2.02 -12.26
CA ALA A 76 6.78 1.00 -11.80
C ALA A 76 8.11 1.62 -11.34
N LYS A 77 8.61 2.65 -12.03
CA LYS A 77 9.83 3.37 -11.67
C LYS A 77 9.68 4.08 -10.31
N GLN A 78 8.59 4.81 -10.10
CA GLN A 78 8.37 5.53 -8.86
C GLN A 78 8.08 4.60 -7.68
N ALA A 79 7.31 3.54 -7.91
CA ALA A 79 7.08 2.51 -6.90
C ALA A 79 8.39 1.83 -6.47
N LYS A 80 9.28 1.54 -7.43
CA LYS A 80 10.62 0.99 -7.14
C LYS A 80 11.45 1.96 -6.31
N ALA A 81 11.44 3.25 -6.65
CA ALA A 81 12.15 4.28 -5.89
C ALA A 81 11.62 4.37 -4.45
N LYS A 82 10.29 4.39 -4.26
CA LYS A 82 9.68 4.41 -2.92
C LYS A 82 9.98 3.15 -2.11
N ALA A 83 9.88 1.96 -2.71
CA ALA A 83 10.27 0.72 -2.04
C ALA A 83 11.75 0.72 -1.61
N GLY A 84 12.64 1.22 -2.48
CA GLY A 84 14.07 1.33 -2.21
C GLY A 84 14.43 2.24 -1.03
N GLN A 85 13.63 3.28 -0.77
CA GLN A 85 13.80 4.15 0.42
C GLN A 85 13.66 3.38 1.75
N HIS A 86 13.00 2.22 1.72
CA HIS A 86 12.81 1.35 2.88
C HIS A 86 13.61 0.04 2.78
N GLY A 87 14.60 -0.04 1.87
CA GLY A 87 15.37 -1.25 1.64
C GLY A 87 14.55 -2.42 1.07
N LYS A 88 13.38 -2.15 0.50
CA LYS A 88 12.46 -3.14 -0.08
C LYS A 88 12.53 -3.11 -1.61
N THR A 89 12.21 -4.22 -2.25
CA THR A 89 11.97 -4.33 -3.69
C THR A 89 10.48 -4.25 -4.00
N LEU A 90 10.12 -4.17 -5.29
CA LEU A 90 8.72 -4.23 -5.72
C LEU A 90 8.02 -5.54 -5.31
N LEU A 91 8.76 -6.64 -5.23
CA LEU A 91 8.22 -7.95 -4.86
C LEU A 91 8.01 -8.10 -3.35
N ASP A 92 8.62 -7.24 -2.55
CA ASP A 92 8.39 -7.20 -1.10
C ASP A 92 7.10 -6.47 -0.74
N VAL A 93 6.71 -5.50 -1.58
CA VAL A 93 5.58 -4.59 -1.37
C VAL A 93 4.32 -4.94 -2.17
N VAL A 94 4.40 -5.82 -3.17
CA VAL A 94 3.24 -6.34 -3.91
C VAL A 94 3.02 -7.81 -3.58
N ARG A 95 1.81 -8.18 -3.16
CA ARG A 95 1.47 -9.54 -2.72
C ARG A 95 0.11 -10.00 -3.23
N PRO A 96 -0.11 -11.31 -3.42
CA PRO A 96 -1.42 -11.84 -3.73
C PRO A 96 -2.39 -11.68 -2.53
N GLY A 97 -3.55 -11.06 -2.74
CA GLY A 97 -4.60 -10.80 -1.76
C GLY A 97 -5.94 -11.46 -2.07
N LYS A 98 -6.93 -11.24 -1.19
CA LYS A 98 -8.35 -11.61 -1.45
C LYS A 98 -9.09 -10.52 -2.24
N THR A 99 -8.63 -9.28 -2.12
CA THR A 99 -9.11 -8.11 -2.84
C THR A 99 -7.88 -7.29 -3.27
N SER A 100 -8.02 -6.47 -4.31
CA SER A 100 -7.03 -5.46 -4.67
C SER A 100 -7.16 -4.27 -3.72
N ILE A 101 -6.07 -3.92 -3.03
CA ILE A 101 -6.01 -2.78 -2.11
C ILE A 101 -4.56 -2.40 -1.78
N CYS A 102 -4.27 -1.12 -1.75
CA CYS A 102 -3.09 -0.55 -1.12
C CYS A 102 -3.35 -0.30 0.37
N ASP A 103 -3.06 -1.32 1.18
CA ASP A 103 -3.22 -1.24 2.63
C ASP A 103 -2.08 -0.40 3.23
N THR A 104 -2.43 0.60 4.02
CA THR A 104 -1.48 1.48 4.69
C THR A 104 -1.65 1.37 6.19
N THR A 105 -0.65 0.78 6.84
CA THR A 105 -0.60 0.63 8.29
C THR A 105 0.21 1.76 8.91
N LEU A 106 -0.42 2.51 9.82
CA LEU A 106 0.29 3.45 10.69
C LEU A 106 0.77 2.70 11.95
N VAL A 107 2.04 2.35 11.97
CA VAL A 107 2.70 1.78 13.15
C VAL A 107 3.01 2.90 14.12
N ARG A 108 2.58 2.70 15.35
CA ARG A 108 2.80 3.62 16.46
C ARG A 108 3.69 2.93 17.48
N ARG A 109 4.84 3.54 17.79
CA ARG A 109 5.78 3.02 18.81
C ARG A 109 5.94 4.02 19.94
N PHE A 110 5.81 3.54 21.17
CA PHE A 110 6.13 4.28 22.39
C PHE A 110 6.69 3.30 23.43
N SER A 111 7.51 3.79 24.36
CA SER A 111 8.00 2.96 25.47
C SER A 111 7.05 3.06 26.66
N LYS A 112 6.95 2.00 27.47
CA LYS A 112 6.18 2.04 28.72
C LYS A 112 6.75 3.07 29.72
N SER A 113 8.07 3.32 29.67
CA SER A 113 8.74 4.28 30.52
C SER A 113 8.47 5.73 30.12
N ASN A 114 8.32 6.01 28.82
CA ASN A 114 8.02 7.34 28.27
C ASN A 114 6.79 7.24 27.36
N PRO A 115 5.59 7.01 27.91
CA PRO A 115 4.40 6.75 27.12
C PRO A 115 4.01 7.98 26.29
N ASP A 116 4.46 9.18 26.64
CA ASP A 116 4.25 10.46 25.95
C ASP A 116 5.02 10.57 24.62
N GLN A 117 6.17 9.91 24.49
CA GLN A 117 7.00 9.93 23.30
C GLN A 117 6.54 8.89 22.28
N VAL A 118 5.96 9.35 21.18
CA VAL A 118 5.40 8.48 20.14
C VAL A 118 6.12 8.70 18.81
N VAL A 119 6.62 7.62 18.23
CA VAL A 119 7.12 7.57 16.86
C VAL A 119 6.03 6.96 15.97
N TYR A 120 5.76 7.62 14.84
CA TYR A 120 4.83 7.15 13.83
C TYR A 120 5.60 6.74 12.59
N GLU A 121 5.40 5.50 12.16
CA GLU A 121 5.95 4.95 10.91
C GLU A 121 4.80 4.43 10.07
N SER A 122 4.76 4.79 8.79
CA SER A 122 3.74 4.30 7.86
C SER A 122 4.35 3.24 6.97
N GLU A 123 3.71 2.08 6.88
CA GLU A 123 4.06 1.04 5.93
C GLU A 123 2.89 0.75 5.01
N SER A 124 3.14 0.68 3.70
CA SER A 124 2.12 0.38 2.70
C SER A 124 2.46 -0.91 1.96
N ILE A 125 1.46 -1.78 1.78
CA ILE A 125 1.56 -3.02 1.01
C ILE A 125 0.42 -3.03 -0.01
N VAL A 126 0.75 -3.34 -1.25
CA VAL A 126 -0.22 -3.57 -2.31
C VAL A 126 -0.61 -5.04 -2.31
N TYR A 127 -1.89 -5.29 -2.08
CA TYR A 127 -2.50 -6.58 -2.31
C TYR A 127 -3.21 -6.57 -3.66
N LEU A 128 -3.07 -7.65 -4.42
CA LEU A 128 -3.71 -7.83 -5.72
C LEU A 128 -4.63 -9.04 -5.68
N ASP A 129 -5.90 -8.91 -6.05
CA ASP A 129 -6.86 -10.02 -5.98
C ASP A 129 -6.43 -11.19 -6.90
N ARG A 130 -6.22 -12.36 -6.28
CA ARG A 130 -5.82 -13.61 -6.94
C ARG A 130 -6.81 -14.11 -7.99
N ASN A 131 -8.06 -13.66 -7.95
CA ASN A 131 -9.12 -14.12 -8.83
C ASN A 131 -9.22 -13.31 -10.13
N LEU A 132 -8.48 -12.20 -10.24
CA LEU A 132 -8.49 -11.36 -11.44
C LEU A 132 -7.87 -12.08 -12.64
N SER A 133 -8.41 -11.76 -13.81
CA SER A 133 -7.79 -12.06 -15.09
C SER A 133 -6.45 -11.34 -15.22
N VAL A 134 -5.57 -11.74 -16.14
CA VAL A 134 -4.28 -11.07 -16.34
C VAL A 134 -4.47 -9.57 -16.66
N ILE A 135 -5.43 -9.23 -17.53
CA ILE A 135 -5.68 -7.83 -17.90
C ILE A 135 -6.12 -7.03 -16.68
N ASN A 136 -7.11 -7.52 -15.94
CA ASN A 136 -7.64 -6.83 -14.76
C ASN A 136 -6.55 -6.69 -13.69
N ALA A 137 -5.73 -7.73 -13.49
CA ALA A 137 -4.62 -7.70 -12.56
C ALA A 137 -3.56 -6.64 -12.93
N ILE A 138 -3.31 -6.38 -14.21
CA ILE A 138 -2.34 -5.37 -14.67
C ILE A 138 -2.87 -3.95 -14.41
N VAL A 139 -4.14 -3.69 -14.72
CA VAL A 139 -4.73 -2.37 -14.53
C VAL A 139 -4.98 -2.08 -13.05
N ASP A 140 -5.43 -3.07 -12.26
CA ASP A 140 -5.50 -2.97 -10.80
C ASP A 140 -4.10 -2.75 -10.19
N LEU A 141 -3.07 -3.43 -10.69
CA LEU A 141 -1.71 -3.19 -10.21
C LEU A 141 -1.29 -1.74 -10.45
N ALA A 142 -1.67 -1.12 -11.58
CA ALA A 142 -1.42 0.30 -11.83
C ALA A 142 -2.20 1.20 -10.86
N HIS A 143 -3.47 0.87 -10.61
CA HIS A 143 -4.33 1.56 -9.65
C HIS A 143 -3.71 1.56 -8.25
N GLU A 144 -3.40 0.37 -7.71
CA GLU A 144 -2.89 0.22 -6.36
C GLU A 144 -1.48 0.76 -6.19
N LEU A 145 -0.63 0.67 -7.22
CA LEU A 145 0.68 1.31 -7.18
C LEU A 145 0.57 2.82 -7.19
N THR A 146 -0.46 3.41 -7.81
CA THR A 146 -0.70 4.85 -7.76
C THR A 146 -0.99 5.30 -6.33
N HIS A 147 -1.85 4.58 -5.60
CA HIS A 147 -2.02 4.79 -4.16
C HIS A 147 -0.70 4.62 -3.41
N TYR A 148 0.01 3.51 -3.65
CA TYR A 148 1.27 3.21 -2.98
C TYR A 148 2.29 4.32 -3.18
N ILE A 149 2.43 4.91 -4.35
CA ILE A 149 3.42 5.95 -4.62
C ILE A 149 3.01 7.26 -3.93
N TYR A 150 1.77 7.68 -4.14
CA TYR A 150 1.38 9.07 -3.99
C TYR A 150 0.47 9.36 -2.79
N LYS A 151 -0.27 8.37 -2.28
CA LYS A 151 -1.18 8.55 -1.15
C LYS A 151 -0.37 9.03 0.06
N THR A 152 -0.78 10.16 0.62
CA THR A 152 -0.12 10.74 1.78
C THR A 152 -0.52 9.93 3.02
N PRO A 153 0.43 9.53 3.88
CA PRO A 153 0.11 8.83 5.12
C PRO A 153 -0.85 9.65 5.99
N PHE A 154 -1.95 9.04 6.40
CA PHE A 154 -2.86 9.64 7.37
C PHE A 154 -2.31 9.51 8.79
N ASN A 155 -2.74 10.41 9.68
CA ASN A 155 -2.44 10.31 11.10
C ASN A 155 -3.68 10.68 11.92
N PRO A 156 -4.41 9.69 12.47
CA PRO A 156 -5.66 9.92 13.17
C PRO A 156 -5.48 10.60 14.52
N TYR A 157 -4.23 10.72 14.99
CA TYR A 157 -3.87 11.36 16.25
C TYR A 157 -3.69 12.89 16.11
N LYS A 158 -3.70 13.43 14.89
CA LYS A 158 -3.68 14.87 14.65
C LYS A 158 -5.09 15.46 14.77
N LEU A 159 -5.19 16.67 15.32
CA LEU A 159 -6.48 17.36 15.50
C LEU A 159 -7.16 17.74 14.17
N ASN A 160 -6.39 17.93 13.09
CA ASN A 160 -6.92 18.22 11.78
C ASN A 160 -7.31 16.97 10.98
N PHE A 161 -7.25 15.76 11.55
CA PHE A 161 -7.77 14.57 10.88
C PHE A 161 -9.31 14.51 10.94
N THR A 162 -9.96 15.29 10.07
CA THR A 162 -11.42 15.43 10.03
C THR A 162 -12.06 14.53 8.97
N LEU A 163 -13.34 14.18 9.17
CA LEU A 163 -14.09 13.36 8.21
C LEU A 163 -14.13 14.01 6.81
N LYS A 164 -14.37 15.33 6.74
CA LYS A 164 -14.41 16.07 5.48
C LYS A 164 -13.08 15.94 4.72
N GLU A 165 -11.98 16.26 5.40
CA GLU A 165 -10.65 16.21 4.79
C GLU A 165 -10.29 14.77 4.38
N PHE A 166 -10.69 13.77 5.17
CA PHE A 166 -10.44 12.38 4.84
C PHE A 166 -11.18 11.95 3.57
N ILE A 167 -12.50 12.14 3.48
CA ILE A 167 -13.29 11.79 2.29
C ILE A 167 -12.71 12.51 1.06
N GLN A 168 -12.47 13.82 1.18
CA GLN A 168 -11.97 14.61 0.07
C GLN A 168 -10.56 14.17 -0.36
N SER A 169 -9.65 13.89 0.58
CA SER A 169 -8.31 13.41 0.28
C SER A 169 -8.31 12.00 -0.31
N THR A 170 -9.21 11.12 0.13
CA THR A 170 -9.32 9.76 -0.41
C THR A 170 -9.74 9.81 -1.88
N ILE A 171 -10.72 10.65 -2.23
CA ILE A 171 -11.24 10.72 -3.60
C ILE A 171 -10.37 11.61 -4.51
N GLU A 172 -10.16 12.87 -4.10
CA GLU A 172 -9.60 13.93 -4.95
C GLU A 172 -8.09 14.14 -4.75
N GLY A 173 -7.58 13.69 -3.61
CA GLY A 173 -6.22 13.93 -3.17
C GLY A 173 -5.17 13.33 -4.11
N LYS A 174 -3.91 13.73 -3.89
CA LYS A 174 -2.79 13.15 -4.62
C LYS A 174 -2.68 11.67 -4.29
N GLY A 175 -2.69 10.81 -5.31
CA GLY A 175 -2.79 9.36 -5.12
C GLY A 175 -4.13 8.89 -4.55
N GLY A 176 -5.18 9.72 -4.62
CA GLY A 176 -6.56 9.33 -4.33
C GLY A 176 -7.18 8.55 -5.50
N GLU A 177 -8.42 8.12 -5.30
CA GLU A 177 -9.15 7.24 -6.23
C GLU A 177 -9.25 7.80 -7.65
N VAL A 178 -9.46 9.11 -7.80
CA VAL A 178 -9.57 9.72 -9.13
C VAL A 178 -8.24 9.65 -9.89
N GLU A 179 -7.11 9.87 -9.22
CA GLU A 179 -5.79 9.78 -9.85
C GLU A 179 -5.42 8.32 -10.15
N ALA A 180 -5.72 7.40 -9.24
CA ALA A 180 -5.52 5.97 -9.43
C ALA A 180 -6.34 5.44 -10.62
N TYR A 181 -7.61 5.83 -10.72
CA TYR A 181 -8.48 5.45 -11.83
C TYR A 181 -8.03 6.03 -13.18
N ILE A 182 -7.53 7.28 -13.21
CA ILE A 182 -6.95 7.85 -14.43
C ILE A 182 -5.70 7.07 -14.87
N ALA A 183 -4.85 6.68 -13.92
CA ALA A 183 -3.66 5.87 -14.20
C ALA A 183 -4.04 4.47 -14.73
N GLU A 184 -5.01 3.81 -14.10
CA GLU A 184 -5.60 2.55 -14.53
C GLU A 184 -6.13 2.64 -15.97
N CYS A 185 -6.96 3.65 -16.26
CA CYS A 185 -7.49 3.90 -17.60
C CYS A 185 -6.39 4.16 -18.62
N GLY A 186 -5.35 4.90 -18.26
CA GLY A 186 -4.21 5.14 -19.12
C GLY A 186 -3.45 3.85 -19.47
N VAL A 187 -3.24 2.97 -18.51
CA VAL A 187 -2.62 1.66 -18.74
C VAL A 187 -3.52 0.78 -19.60
N LEU A 188 -4.83 0.78 -19.36
CA LEU A 188 -5.80 0.03 -20.17
C LEU A 188 -5.77 0.45 -21.64
N TYR A 189 -5.81 1.76 -21.91
CA TYR A 189 -5.78 2.30 -23.28
C TYR A 189 -4.43 2.05 -23.98
N ASP A 190 -3.31 2.11 -23.23
CA ASP A 190 -1.97 1.87 -23.76
C ASP A 190 -1.74 0.40 -24.15
N LEU A 191 -2.22 -0.55 -23.33
CA LEU A 191 -1.90 -1.97 -23.48
C LEU A 191 -2.99 -2.81 -24.12
N PHE A 192 -4.26 -2.42 -23.91
CA PHE A 192 -5.43 -3.24 -24.21
C PHE A 192 -6.52 -2.38 -24.90
N PRO A 193 -6.23 -1.77 -26.07
CA PRO A 193 -7.14 -0.83 -26.71
C PRO A 193 -8.47 -1.47 -27.17
N GLN A 194 -8.49 -2.77 -27.45
CA GLN A 194 -9.72 -3.48 -27.82
C GLN A 194 -10.64 -3.64 -26.62
N GLU A 195 -10.09 -4.04 -25.46
CA GLU A 195 -10.80 -4.14 -24.20
C GLU A 195 -11.29 -2.78 -23.72
N ALA A 196 -10.47 -1.75 -23.89
CA ALA A 196 -10.82 -0.36 -23.58
C ALA A 196 -12.07 0.10 -24.35
N ALA A 197 -12.19 -0.27 -25.62
CA ALA A 197 -13.30 0.14 -26.50
C ALA A 197 -14.61 -0.61 -26.23
N GLN A 198 -14.57 -1.82 -25.64
CA GLN A 198 -15.75 -2.67 -25.52
C GLN A 198 -16.41 -2.61 -24.13
N HIS A 199 -15.64 -2.40 -23.07
CA HIS A 199 -16.11 -2.70 -21.71
C HIS A 199 -15.64 -1.72 -20.63
N SER A 200 -15.19 -0.51 -21.00
CA SER A 200 -14.55 0.39 -20.04
C SER A 200 -15.39 1.61 -19.66
N ASN A 201 -15.54 1.85 -18.36
CA ASN A 201 -16.08 3.12 -17.85
C ASN A 201 -15.13 4.31 -18.06
N CYS A 202 -13.90 4.08 -18.56
CA CYS A 202 -12.89 5.13 -18.75
C CYS A 202 -13.32 6.24 -19.71
N GLU A 203 -14.16 5.93 -20.69
CA GLU A 203 -14.72 6.92 -21.62
C GLU A 203 -15.53 8.02 -20.92
N LYS A 204 -16.16 7.67 -19.78
CA LYS A 204 -17.03 8.59 -19.02
C LYS A 204 -16.26 9.74 -18.38
N ILE A 205 -14.94 9.57 -18.20
CA ILE A 205 -14.06 10.59 -17.63
C ILE A 205 -13.19 11.28 -18.70
N VAL A 206 -13.38 10.98 -19.99
CA VAL A 206 -12.68 11.68 -21.08
C VAL A 206 -13.30 13.04 -21.32
N ASP A 207 -12.46 14.07 -21.41
CA ASP A 207 -12.87 15.40 -21.83
C ASP A 207 -13.12 15.43 -23.34
N THR A 208 -14.29 15.93 -23.74
CA THR A 208 -14.73 15.92 -25.15
C THR A 208 -13.94 16.88 -26.03
N ASN A 209 -13.35 17.93 -25.44
CA ASN A 209 -12.64 18.96 -26.20
C ASN A 209 -11.17 18.59 -26.42
N SER A 210 -10.54 17.97 -25.43
CA SER A 210 -9.13 17.62 -25.45
C SER A 210 -8.83 16.16 -25.76
N ASN A 211 -9.86 15.30 -25.73
CA ASN A 211 -9.75 13.84 -25.84
C ASN A 211 -8.75 13.24 -24.84
N LYS A 212 -8.67 13.82 -23.64
CA LYS A 212 -7.80 13.40 -22.53
C LYS A 212 -8.64 13.09 -21.30
N PHE A 213 -8.13 12.22 -20.43
CA PHE A 213 -8.77 11.96 -19.14
C PHE A 213 -8.85 13.24 -18.29
N SER A 214 -10.03 13.50 -17.73
CA SER A 214 -10.33 14.70 -16.96
C SER A 214 -10.50 14.37 -15.50
N LYS A 215 -9.58 14.87 -14.67
CA LYS A 215 -9.69 14.79 -13.20
C LYS A 215 -11.03 15.37 -12.73
N LYS A 216 -11.48 16.49 -13.31
CA LYS A 216 -12.76 17.11 -12.93
C LYS A 216 -13.96 16.20 -13.21
N LYS A 217 -14.01 15.55 -14.37
CA LYS A 217 -15.08 14.57 -14.67
C LYS A 217 -15.01 13.36 -13.75
N GLY A 218 -13.80 12.87 -13.46
CA GLY A 218 -13.57 11.82 -12.48
C GLY A 218 -14.13 12.19 -11.11
N ILE A 219 -13.79 13.37 -10.59
CA ILE A 219 -14.31 13.85 -9.30
C ILE A 219 -15.84 13.81 -9.29
N VAL A 220 -16.51 14.41 -10.29
CA VAL A 220 -17.98 14.41 -10.37
C VAL A 220 -18.54 12.98 -10.35
N ALA A 221 -17.91 12.08 -11.10
CA ALA A 221 -18.32 10.69 -11.20
C ALA A 221 -18.20 9.91 -9.88
N PHE A 222 -17.14 10.13 -9.11
CA PHE A 222 -16.89 9.45 -7.84
C PHE A 222 -17.84 9.90 -6.71
N TYR A 223 -18.47 11.06 -6.83
CA TYR A 223 -19.43 11.57 -5.83
C TYR A 223 -20.90 11.17 -6.11
N LYS A 224 -21.16 10.34 -7.11
CA LYS A 224 -22.49 9.75 -7.33
C LYS A 224 -22.70 8.59 -6.38
N ILE A 225 -23.69 8.69 -5.49
CA ILE A 225 -23.94 7.68 -4.44
C ILE A 225 -25.33 7.06 -4.49
N GLY A 226 -26.19 7.50 -5.41
CA GLY A 226 -27.47 6.85 -5.66
C GLY A 226 -28.46 6.95 -4.51
N GLN A 227 -29.18 5.85 -4.29
CA GLN A 227 -30.30 5.76 -3.33
C GLN A 227 -29.86 5.99 -1.88
N GLN A 228 -28.58 5.80 -1.58
CA GLN A 228 -27.99 5.96 -0.26
C GLN A 228 -27.80 7.43 0.15
N PHE A 229 -28.04 8.39 -0.76
CA PHE A 229 -27.76 9.81 -0.54
C PHE A 229 -28.40 10.39 0.73
N SER A 230 -29.69 10.11 0.97
CA SER A 230 -30.39 10.65 2.14
C SER A 230 -29.81 10.10 3.45
N GLU A 231 -29.48 8.81 3.49
CA GLU A 231 -28.87 8.18 4.66
C GLU A 231 -27.48 8.76 4.90
N PHE A 232 -26.65 8.83 3.86
CA PHE A 232 -25.30 9.36 3.94
C PHE A 232 -25.28 10.81 4.41
N LYS A 233 -26.22 11.64 3.95
CA LYS A 233 -26.39 13.01 4.43
C LYS A 233 -26.67 13.08 5.94
N GLY A 234 -27.51 12.16 6.45
CA GLY A 234 -27.75 12.01 7.90
C GLY A 234 -26.46 11.66 8.65
N GLN A 235 -25.73 10.66 8.14
CA GLN A 235 -24.45 10.24 8.71
C GLN A 235 -23.42 11.38 8.74
N LEU A 236 -23.28 12.18 7.67
CA LEU A 236 -22.38 13.34 7.65
C LEU A 236 -22.73 14.35 8.75
N LYS A 237 -24.03 14.62 8.93
CA LYS A 237 -24.53 15.57 9.94
C LYS A 237 -24.19 15.12 11.35
N ASP A 238 -24.27 13.82 11.65
CA ASP A 238 -23.86 13.27 12.95
C ASP A 238 -22.39 13.55 13.25
N TYR A 239 -21.56 13.66 12.21
CA TYR A 239 -20.15 14.04 12.30
C TYR A 239 -19.91 15.55 12.20
N GLY A 240 -20.95 16.38 12.07
CA GLY A 240 -20.84 17.84 11.99
C GLY A 240 -20.37 18.33 10.62
N VAL A 241 -20.58 17.51 9.58
CA VAL A 241 -20.24 17.83 8.19
C VAL A 241 -21.53 18.04 7.42
N GLU A 242 -21.68 19.22 6.81
CA GLU A 242 -22.79 19.47 5.90
C GLU A 242 -22.53 18.82 4.54
N ALA A 243 -23.54 18.22 3.92
CA ALA A 243 -23.40 17.62 2.59
C ALA A 243 -22.94 18.63 1.52
N ALA A 244 -23.26 19.92 1.70
CA ALA A 244 -22.79 21.00 0.84
C ALA A 244 -21.25 21.17 0.82
N ALA A 245 -20.53 20.55 1.78
CA ALA A 245 -19.07 20.47 1.73
C ALA A 245 -18.55 19.65 0.55
N PHE A 246 -19.39 18.80 -0.04
CA PHE A 246 -19.09 17.96 -1.20
C PHE A 246 -19.97 18.39 -2.38
N ILE A 247 -19.51 19.39 -3.13
CA ILE A 247 -20.30 20.07 -4.17
C ILE A 247 -20.81 19.16 -5.31
N HIS A 248 -20.22 17.96 -5.44
CA HIS A 248 -20.57 16.99 -6.48
C HIS A 248 -21.34 15.79 -5.95
N LEU A 249 -21.62 15.74 -4.64
CA LEU A 249 -22.41 14.68 -4.03
C LEU A 249 -23.82 14.67 -4.63
N SER A 250 -24.27 13.52 -5.13
CA SER A 250 -25.53 13.43 -5.85
C SER A 250 -26.25 12.09 -5.68
N GLU A 251 -27.56 12.12 -5.90
CA GLU A 251 -28.48 10.98 -5.91
C GLU A 251 -28.40 10.16 -7.21
N GLU A 252 -27.54 10.55 -8.16
CA GLU A 252 -27.33 9.78 -9.38
C GLU A 252 -26.72 8.42 -9.07
N ALA A 253 -27.05 7.42 -9.88
CA ALA A 253 -26.56 6.05 -9.70
C ALA A 253 -25.02 6.00 -9.66
N PRO A 254 -24.44 5.29 -8.68
CA PRO A 254 -22.99 5.21 -8.53
C PRO A 254 -22.37 4.50 -9.72
N MET A 255 -21.26 5.07 -10.20
CA MET A 255 -20.47 4.46 -11.29
C MET A 255 -19.25 3.71 -10.78
N PHE A 256 -18.78 4.06 -9.59
CA PHE A 256 -17.57 3.52 -8.97
C PHE A 256 -17.91 3.01 -7.57
N ILE A 257 -17.59 1.74 -7.34
CA ILE A 257 -17.86 1.03 -6.09
C ILE A 257 -16.51 0.57 -5.54
N SER A 258 -16.27 0.84 -4.26
CA SER A 258 -15.08 0.38 -3.58
C SER A 258 -15.08 -1.15 -3.45
N SER A 259 -14.01 -1.80 -3.92
CA SER A 259 -13.82 -3.26 -3.79
C SER A 259 -13.72 -3.73 -2.33
N ALA A 260 -13.31 -2.85 -1.41
CA ALA A 260 -13.10 -3.19 -0.01
C ALA A 260 -14.39 -3.11 0.83
N TYR A 261 -15.31 -2.21 0.47
CA TYR A 261 -16.51 -1.92 1.23
C TYR A 261 -17.82 -2.27 0.52
N ASP A 262 -17.77 -2.54 -0.79
CA ASP A 262 -18.96 -2.76 -1.63
C ASP A 262 -19.96 -1.59 -1.55
N ARG A 263 -19.41 -0.37 -1.54
CA ARG A 263 -20.16 0.89 -1.42
C ARG A 263 -19.60 1.96 -2.36
N PRO A 264 -20.42 2.96 -2.75
CA PRO A 264 -19.91 4.17 -3.40
C PRO A 264 -18.80 4.83 -2.57
N TYR A 265 -17.84 5.45 -3.25
CA TYR A 265 -16.60 5.90 -2.60
C TYR A 265 -16.77 6.89 -1.44
N PRO A 266 -17.70 7.88 -1.47
CA PRO A 266 -17.92 8.74 -0.30
C PRO A 266 -18.35 7.96 0.94
N GLU A 267 -19.23 6.97 0.78
CA GLU A 267 -19.65 6.08 1.88
C GLU A 267 -18.51 5.15 2.31
N ALA A 268 -17.78 4.56 1.37
CA ALA A 268 -16.63 3.70 1.68
C ALA A 268 -15.58 4.46 2.49
N ALA A 269 -15.23 5.69 2.08
CA ALA A 269 -14.30 6.55 2.82
C ALA A 269 -14.83 6.96 4.19
N PHE A 270 -16.14 7.16 4.34
CA PHE A 270 -16.75 7.37 5.65
C PHE A 270 -16.61 6.15 6.58
N LEU A 271 -16.88 4.95 6.07
CA LEU A 271 -16.72 3.71 6.83
C LEU A 271 -15.26 3.48 7.21
N GLU A 272 -14.33 3.75 6.29
CA GLU A 272 -12.89 3.67 6.55
C GLU A 272 -12.47 4.67 7.65
N TYR A 273 -12.90 5.93 7.56
CA TYR A 273 -12.64 6.95 8.58
C TYR A 273 -13.12 6.50 9.95
N ARG A 274 -14.36 5.98 10.03
CA ARG A 274 -14.92 5.47 11.29
C ARG A 274 -14.08 4.34 11.88
N SER A 275 -13.70 3.37 11.04
CA SER A 275 -12.86 2.25 11.46
C SER A 275 -11.49 2.70 11.99
N ILE A 276 -10.84 3.63 11.28
CA ILE A 276 -9.56 4.22 11.69
C ILE A 276 -9.69 4.93 13.03
N MET A 277 -10.69 5.80 13.17
CA MET A 277 -10.88 6.61 14.36
C MET A 277 -11.28 5.77 15.57
N GLN A 278 -12.13 4.76 15.40
CA GLN A 278 -12.48 3.83 16.47
C GLN A 278 -11.22 3.17 17.04
N ARG A 279 -10.38 2.57 16.19
CA ARG A 279 -9.11 1.95 16.62
C ARG A 279 -8.16 2.95 17.28
N ALA A 280 -8.05 4.16 16.72
CA ALA A 280 -7.20 5.20 17.29
C ALA A 280 -7.67 5.63 18.69
N CYS A 281 -8.98 5.76 18.88
CA CYS A 281 -9.60 6.12 20.15
C CYS A 281 -9.48 5.01 21.20
N GLU A 282 -9.71 3.74 20.82
CA GLU A 282 -9.48 2.59 21.71
C GLU A 282 -8.02 2.55 22.21
N ASN A 283 -7.06 2.75 21.31
CA ASN A 283 -5.64 2.78 21.65
C ASN A 283 -5.27 3.94 22.58
N ASP A 284 -5.79 5.14 22.35
CA ASP A 284 -5.53 6.28 23.22
C ASP A 284 -6.21 6.13 24.58
N PHE A 285 -7.40 5.53 24.65
CA PHE A 285 -8.06 5.21 25.91
C PHE A 285 -7.19 4.28 26.77
N GLN A 286 -6.66 3.21 26.17
CA GLN A 286 -5.76 2.29 26.87
C GLN A 286 -4.47 3.00 27.35
N ARG A 287 -3.88 3.85 26.50
CA ARG A 287 -2.67 4.63 26.86
C ARG A 287 -2.93 5.60 28.01
N LEU A 288 -4.05 6.32 27.98
CA LEU A 288 -4.45 7.22 29.06
C LEU A 288 -4.63 6.45 30.37
N GLY A 289 -5.21 5.25 30.33
CA GLY A 289 -5.30 4.38 31.51
C GLY A 289 -3.94 3.97 32.09
N VAL A 290 -2.92 3.73 31.26
CA VAL A 290 -1.55 3.47 31.73
C VAL A 290 -0.92 4.72 32.33
N MET A 291 -1.11 5.88 31.70
CA MET A 291 -0.57 7.15 32.20
C MET A 291 -1.19 7.58 33.51
N GLN A 292 -2.51 7.44 33.67
CA GLN A 292 -3.22 7.74 34.92
C GLN A 292 -2.65 6.92 36.08
N LYS A 293 -2.44 5.62 35.89
CA LYS A 293 -1.81 4.76 36.92
C LYS A 293 -0.40 5.23 37.29
N SER A 294 0.39 5.68 36.31
CA SER A 294 1.72 6.24 36.59
C SER A 294 1.62 7.52 37.42
N VAL A 295 0.74 8.44 37.04
CA VAL A 295 0.48 9.70 37.75
C VAL A 295 0.04 9.42 39.19
N ASP A 296 -0.95 8.55 39.39
CA ASP A 296 -1.49 8.20 40.72
C ASP A 296 -0.43 7.53 41.61
N SER A 297 0.40 6.66 41.04
CA SER A 297 1.47 5.97 41.76
C SER A 297 2.60 6.90 42.22
N ASP A 298 2.83 7.99 41.48
CA ASP A 298 3.81 9.02 41.83
C ASP A 298 3.24 9.98 42.89
N ILE A 299 1.92 10.25 42.89
CA ILE A 299 1.24 11.04 43.93
C ILE A 299 1.20 10.31 45.28
N GLY A 300 1.03 8.98 45.28
CA GLY A 300 0.98 8.16 46.50
C GLY A 300 2.32 7.98 47.24
N LYS A 301 3.44 8.43 46.67
CA LYS A 301 4.79 8.33 47.28
C LYS A 301 5.27 9.70 47.75
N MET A 302 4.61 10.27 48.78
CA MET A 302 5.04 11.52 49.42
C MET A 302 6.36 11.34 50.20
N ARG A 303 7.49 11.46 49.49
CA ARG A 303 8.77 11.96 50.02
C ARG A 303 9.40 12.77 48.89
N GLU A 304 9.55 14.08 49.08
CA GLU A 304 10.05 14.99 48.03
C GLU A 304 11.55 14.77 47.73
N PRO A 305 11.91 14.65 46.44
CA PRO A 305 13.15 15.23 45.94
C PRO A 305 12.90 16.05 44.65
N ALA A 306 13.97 16.48 43.99
CA ALA A 306 14.03 17.40 42.84
C ALA A 306 13.14 17.10 41.60
N SER A 307 12.26 16.10 41.64
CA SER A 307 11.37 15.63 40.57
C SER A 307 10.07 16.43 40.40
N ILE A 308 9.85 17.50 41.17
CA ILE A 308 8.65 18.35 41.07
C ILE A 308 8.44 18.82 39.62
N SER A 309 9.49 19.27 38.92
CA SER A 309 9.38 19.70 37.52
C SER A 309 8.95 18.58 36.57
N GLU A 310 9.40 17.35 36.83
CA GLU A 310 9.08 16.17 36.01
C GLU A 310 7.66 15.68 36.26
N GLN A 311 7.18 15.71 37.50
CA GLN A 311 5.81 15.34 37.87
C GLN A 311 4.78 16.37 37.34
N PHE A 312 5.08 17.67 37.47
CA PHE A 312 4.29 18.73 36.83
C PHE A 312 4.32 18.63 35.29
N SER A 313 5.37 18.06 34.71
CA SER A 313 5.45 17.77 33.27
C SER A 313 4.55 16.59 32.89
N LYS A 314 4.57 15.49 33.66
CA LYS A 314 3.73 14.31 33.43
C LYS A 314 2.23 14.62 33.57
N GLN A 315 1.84 15.34 34.62
CA GLN A 315 0.44 15.75 34.83
C GLN A 315 -0.07 16.63 33.69
N ARG A 316 0.68 17.67 33.30
CA ARG A 316 0.32 18.54 32.17
C ARG A 316 0.25 17.76 30.86
N THR A 317 1.16 16.82 30.65
CA THR A 317 1.15 15.96 29.46
C THR A 317 -0.08 15.05 29.43
N PHE A 318 -0.44 14.47 30.57
CA PHE A 318 -1.67 13.69 30.71
C PHE A 318 -2.91 14.53 30.39
N GLU A 319 -3.06 15.71 31.00
CA GLU A 319 -4.19 16.62 30.76
C GLU A 319 -4.28 17.05 29.30
N TYR A 320 -3.15 17.41 28.67
CA TYR A 320 -3.09 17.74 27.25
C TYR A 320 -3.57 16.59 26.38
N MET A 321 -3.09 15.37 26.65
CA MET A 321 -3.48 14.18 25.91
C MET A 321 -4.94 13.81 26.12
N GLN A 322 -5.43 13.89 27.35
CA GLN A 322 -6.84 13.65 27.69
C GLN A 322 -7.73 14.64 26.96
N GLY A 323 -7.37 15.93 26.95
CA GLY A 323 -8.08 16.95 26.19
C GLY A 323 -8.11 16.69 24.68
N SER A 324 -6.98 16.25 24.09
CA SER A 324 -6.91 15.86 22.68
C SER A 324 -7.80 14.64 22.38
N TYR A 325 -7.75 13.63 23.25
CA TYR A 325 -8.60 12.44 23.16
C TYR A 325 -10.08 12.82 23.19
N LEU A 326 -10.53 13.59 24.19
CA LEU A 326 -11.94 14.00 24.31
C LEU A 326 -12.44 14.76 23.08
N ARG A 327 -11.63 15.66 22.52
CA ARG A 327 -11.99 16.41 21.30
C ARG A 327 -12.16 15.50 20.08
N ARG A 328 -11.28 14.52 19.88
CA ARG A 328 -11.32 13.62 18.71
C ARG A 328 -12.30 12.45 18.88
N CYS A 329 -12.42 11.93 20.09
CA CYS A 329 -13.06 10.65 20.35
C CYS A 329 -14.47 10.75 20.95
N SER A 330 -14.95 11.95 21.31
CA SER A 330 -16.31 12.14 21.87
C SER A 330 -17.42 11.42 21.09
N LYS A 331 -17.31 11.36 19.75
CA LYS A 331 -18.28 10.68 18.87
C LYS A 331 -18.10 9.16 18.76
N PHE A 332 -17.02 8.62 19.31
CA PHE A 332 -16.63 7.21 19.23
C PHE A 332 -16.65 6.50 20.59
N ILE A 333 -16.92 7.23 21.68
CA ILE A 333 -16.87 6.71 23.06
C ILE A 333 -18.18 6.02 23.50
N ASN A 334 -19.29 6.23 22.78
CA ASN A 334 -20.64 5.76 23.17
C ASN A 334 -21.41 5.05 22.04
N GLN A 335 -20.72 4.45 21.08
CA GLN A 335 -21.31 3.58 20.04
C GLN A 335 -20.89 2.13 20.33
#